data_AF-A0A453TB00-F1
#
_entry.id   AF-A0A453TB00-F1
#
_cell.length_a   1.000
_cell.length_b   1.000
_cell.length_c   1.000
_cell.angle_alpha   90.00
_cell.angle_beta   90.00
_cell.angle_gamma   90.00
#
_symmetry.space_group_name_H-M   'P 1'
#
loop_
_entity.id
_entity.type
_entity.pdbx_description
1 polymer ?
#
loop_
_entity_poly.entity_id
_entity_poly.type
_entity_poly.pdbx_seq_one_letter_code
_entity_poly.pdbx_strand_id
1 'polypeptide(L)' 'IIVFERGDLVFVFNFHPSKTYDGYKVGCDLPGKYKVALDSDALMFGGHGRVSNVNDVQDLFCTPMFFYRRGHQGCIR' A
#
# COMPACT_ATOMS: atom_id res chain seq x y z
N ILE A 1 3.61 -10.99 -3.39
CA ILE A 1 2.91 -9.93 -2.65
C ILE A 1 1.54 -10.46 -2.28
N ILE A 2 1.13 -10.29 -1.03
CA ILE A 2 -0.21 -10.62 -0.53
C ILE A 2 -0.88 -9.30 -0.18
N VAL A 3 -2.09 -9.09 -0.70
CA VAL A 3 -2.91 -7.92 -0.40
C VAL A 3 -4.26 -8.42 0.13
N PHE A 4 -4.70 -7.87 1.24
CA PHE A 4 -6.06 -8.09 1.73
C PHE A 4 -6.57 -6.87 2.50
N GLU A 5 -7.88 -6.83 2.73
CA GLU A 5 -8.54 -5.77 3.48
C GLU A 5 -9.20 -6.36 4.71
N ARG A 6 -9.21 -5.60 5.80
CA ARG A 6 -9.90 -5.96 7.04
C ARG A 6 -10.43 -4.69 7.71
N GLY A 7 -11.76 -4.52 7.67
CA GLY A 7 -12.38 -3.25 8.06
C GLY A 7 -11.96 -2.13 7.11
N ASP A 8 -11.62 -0.96 7.66
CA ASP A 8 -11.22 0.22 6.89
C ASP A 8 -9.72 0.25 6.53
N LEU A 9 -9.02 -0.88 6.68
CA LEU A 9 -7.57 -0.99 6.48
C LEU A 9 -7.24 -1.92 5.30
N VAL A 10 -6.27 -1.49 4.50
CA VAL A 10 -5.65 -2.27 3.43
C VAL A 10 -4.27 -2.73 3.91
N PHE A 11 -4.02 -4.04 3.84
CA PHE A 11 -2.76 -4.65 4.23
C PHE A 11 -2.00 -5.13 3.00
N VAL A 12 -0.70 -4.84 2.94
CA VAL A 12 0.18 -5.23 1.83
C VAL A 12 1.45 -5.86 2.39
N PHE A 13 1.66 -7.13 2.08
CA PHE A 13 2.83 -7.89 2.50
C PHE A 13 3.65 -8.34 1.30
N ASN A 14 4.92 -7.94 1.26
CA ASN A 14 5.87 -8.41 0.26
C ASN A 14 6.82 -9.46 0.88
N PHE A 15 6.52 -10.75 0.69
CA PHE A 15 7.39 -11.86 1.12
C PHE A 15 8.45 -12.26 0.09
N HIS A 16 8.70 -11.44 -0.94
CA HIS A 16 9.74 -11.78 -1.92
C HIS A 16 11.13 -11.54 -1.29
N PRO A 17 12.06 -12.52 -1.32
CA PRO A 17 13.33 -12.41 -0.60
C PRO A 17 14.27 -11.31 -1.11
N SER A 18 14.08 -10.84 -2.34
CA SER A 18 14.99 -9.90 -3.01
C SER A 18 14.36 -8.89 -3.97
N LYS A 19 13.03 -8.91 -4.18
CA LYS A 19 12.39 -8.02 -5.16
C LYS A 19 11.63 -6.92 -4.44
N THR A 20 12.06 -5.70 -4.71
CA THR A 20 11.32 -4.48 -4.42
C THR A 20 10.42 -4.18 -5.60
N TYR A 21 9.20 -3.70 -5.33
CA TYR A 21 8.24 -3.32 -6.35
C TYR A 21 7.87 -1.86 -6.13
N ASP A 22 8.36 -0.97 -6.98
CA ASP A 22 8.00 0.43 -6.96
C ASP A 22 6.68 0.67 -7.71
N GLY A 23 5.79 1.48 -7.13
CA GLY A 23 4.51 1.83 -7.78
C GLY A 23 3.55 0.65 -7.92
N TYR A 24 3.53 -0.26 -6.93
CA TYR A 24 2.65 -1.42 -6.97
C TYR A 24 1.19 -0.98 -6.83
N LYS A 25 0.37 -1.29 -7.84
CA LYS A 25 -1.06 -0.98 -7.84
C LYS A 25 -1.82 -1.97 -6.98
N VAL A 26 -2.55 -1.44 -6.01
CA VAL A 26 -3.36 -2.19 -5.06
C VAL A 26 -4.82 -1.80 -5.28
N GLY A 27 -5.69 -2.80 -5.45
CA GLY A 27 -7.13 -2.56 -5.53
C GLY A 27 -7.67 -2.16 -4.16
N CYS A 28 -8.47 -1.10 -4.10
CA CYS A 28 -9.20 -0.70 -2.88
C CYS A 28 -10.70 -0.58 -3.20
N ASP A 29 -11.56 -0.78 -2.21
CA ASP A 29 -13.01 -0.67 -2.41
C ASP A 29 -13.50 0.78 -2.48
N LEU A 30 -12.98 1.67 -1.62
CA LEU A 30 -13.43 3.07 -1.56
C LEU A 30 -12.42 4.03 -2.22
N PRO A 31 -12.88 4.95 -3.10
CA PRO A 31 -12.06 6.04 -3.57
C PRO A 31 -11.80 7.05 -2.46
N GLY A 32 -10.53 7.46 -2.31
CA GLY A 32 -10.14 8.37 -1.24
C GLY A 32 -8.63 8.54 -1.16
N LYS A 33 -8.19 9.27 -0.13
CA LYS A 33 -6.79 9.41 0.26
C LYS A 33 -6.51 8.43 1.39
N TYR A 34 -5.57 7.51 1.18
CA TYR A 34 -5.10 6.62 2.23
C TYR A 34 -3.84 7.19 2.87
N LYS A 35 -3.54 6.78 4.08
CA LYS A 35 -2.27 7.09 4.75
C LYS A 35 -1.66 5.78 5.21
N VAL A 36 -0.33 5.74 5.28
CA VAL A 36 0.36 4.62 5.91
C VAL A 36 -0.02 4.61 7.39
N ALA A 37 -0.72 3.57 7.83
CA ALA A 37 -1.07 3.42 9.25
C ALA A 37 0.06 2.75 10.05
N LEU A 38 0.77 1.83 9.40
CA LEU A 38 1.89 1.09 9.97
C LEU A 38 2.85 0.71 8.84
N ASP A 39 4.15 0.91 9.09
CA ASP A 39 5.22 0.46 8.20
C ASP A 39 6.23 -0.37 9.01
N SER A 40 6.38 -1.64 8.66
CA SER A 40 7.37 -2.53 9.29
C SER A 40 8.80 -2.28 8.82
N ASP A 41 9.00 -1.61 7.68
CA ASP A 41 10.33 -1.25 7.19
C ASP A 41 10.83 0.08 7.77
N ALA A 42 10.07 0.74 8.65
CA ALA A 42 10.53 1.99 9.25
C ALA A 42 11.77 1.77 10.14
N LEU A 43 12.66 2.77 10.18
CA LEU A 43 13.92 2.72 10.94
C LEU A 43 13.69 2.41 12.44
N MET A 44 12.58 2.89 13.00
CA MET A 44 12.23 2.64 14.41
C MET A 44 11.95 1.16 14.73
N PHE A 45 11.58 0.36 13.71
CA PHE A 45 11.37 -1.08 13.84
C PHE A 45 12.58 -1.89 13.35
N GLY A 46 13.72 -1.22 13.07
CA GLY A 46 14.93 -1.86 12.55
C GLY A 46 14.86 -2.19 11.06
N GLY A 47 13.90 -1.61 10.33
CA GLY A 47 13.83 -1.70 8.87
C GLY A 47 14.76 -0.70 8.18
N HIS A 48 14.69 -0.64 6.85
CA HIS A 48 15.60 0.17 6.02
C HIS A 48 15.04 1.55 5.64
N GLY A 49 13.81 1.87 6.06
CA GLY A 49 13.13 3.14 5.79
C GLY A 49 12.84 3.38 4.31
N ARG A 50 12.52 2.32 3.54
CA ARG A 50 12.30 2.46 2.09
C ARG A 50 10.91 2.96 1.74
N VAL A 51 9.93 2.70 2.60
CA VAL A 51 8.56 3.19 2.46
C VAL A 51 8.50 4.60 3.03
N SER A 52 7.72 5.49 2.41
CA SER A 52 7.57 6.85 2.94
C SER A 52 6.95 6.82 4.33
N ASN A 53 7.40 7.72 5.19
CA ASN A 53 7.10 7.67 6.61
C ASN A 53 5.59 7.75 6.87
N VAL A 54 5.17 7.27 8.04
CA VAL A 54 3.78 7.35 8.55
C VAL A 54 3.24 8.81 8.57
N ASN A 55 4.14 9.79 8.59
CA ASN A 55 3.83 11.22 8.56
C ASN A 55 3.73 11.80 7.14
N ASP A 56 4.24 11.10 6.13
CA ASP A 56 4.08 11.47 4.73
C ASP A 56 2.71 10.96 4.26
N VAL A 57 1.80 11.91 4.09
CA VAL A 57 0.51 11.65 3.46
C VAL A 57 0.77 11.33 2.00
N GLN A 58 0.98 10.06 1.68
CA GLN A 58 0.91 9.62 0.30
C GLN A 58 -0.55 9.58 -0.10
N ASP A 59 -0.95 10.50 -0.97
CA ASP A 59 -2.27 10.44 -1.57
C ASP A 59 -2.35 9.24 -2.53
N LEU A 60 -2.68 8.07 -1.97
CA LEU A 60 -2.97 6.85 -2.72
C LEU A 60 -4.33 7.02 -3.38
N PHE A 61 -4.36 7.66 -4.56
CA PHE A 61 -5.60 7.87 -5.29
C PHE A 61 -6.16 6.56 -5.82
N CYS A 62 -7.28 6.11 -5.27
CA CYS A 62 -8.04 5.02 -5.86
C CYS A 62 -8.74 5.50 -7.14
N THR A 63 -8.09 5.31 -8.29
CA THR A 63 -8.66 5.61 -9.61
C THR A 63 -9.58 4.46 -10.03
N PRO A 64 -10.69 4.71 -10.75
CA PRO A 64 -11.50 3.66 -11.32
C PRO A 64 -10.71 2.92 -12.41
N MET A 65 -10.03 1.83 -12.03
CA MET A 65 -9.35 0.92 -12.93
C MET A 65 -9.76 -0.50 -12.56
N PHE A 66 -10.37 -1.22 -13.50
CA PHE A 66 -10.77 -2.61 -13.30
C PHE A 66 -9.55 -3.53 -13.43
N PHE A 67 -9.03 -4.01 -12.31
CA PHE A 67 -8.09 -5.14 -12.29
C PHE A 67 -8.55 -6.13 -11.20
N TYR A 68 -8.55 -7.42 -11.52
CA TYR A 68 -8.97 -8.50 -10.62
C TYR A 68 -10.38 -8.31 -10.01
N ARG A 69 -11.38 -8.04 -10.86
CA ARG A 69 -12.81 -7.92 -10.49
C ARG A 69 -13.16 -6.86 -9.44
N ARG A 70 -12.29 -5.86 -9.19
CA ARG A 70 -12.62 -4.69 -8.35
C ARG A 70 -12.61 -3.41 -9.15
N GLY A 71 -13.50 -2.47 -8.79
CA GLY A 71 -13.79 -1.26 -9.56
C GLY A 71 -12.79 -0.10 -9.41
N HIS A 72 -11.89 -0.15 -8.42
CA HIS A 72 -10.95 0.95 -8.12
C HIS A 72 -9.53 0.44 -7.71
N GLN A 73 -8.48 1.22 -8.01
CA GLN A 73 -7.07 0.96 -7.62
C GLN A 73 -6.28 2.20 -7.18
N GLY A 74 -5.50 2.07 -6.10
CA GLY A 74 -4.47 3.00 -5.65
C GLY A 74 -3.05 2.50 -5.97
N CYS A 75 -2.06 3.40 -5.98
CA CYS A 75 -0.66 3.07 -6.29
C CYS A 75 0.23 3.33 -5.08
N ILE A 76 0.80 2.29 -4.47
CA ILE A 76 1.70 2.43 -3.32
C ILE A 76 3.10 2.72 -3.84
N ARG A 77 3.70 3.82 -3.36
CA ARG A 77 5.05 4.24 -3.73
C ARG A 77 6.01 4.19 -2.56
#